data_AF-A0A959PEC6-F1
#
_entry.id   AF-A0A959PEC6-F1
#
_cell.length_a   1.000
_cell.length_b   1.000
_cell.length_c   1.000
_cell.angle_alpha   90.00
_cell.angle_beta   90.00
_cell.angle_gamma   90.00
#
_symmetry.space_group_name_H-M   'P 1'
#
loop_
_entity.id
_entity.type
_entity.pdbx_description
1 polymer ?
#
loop_
_entity_poly.entity_id
_entity_poly.type
_entity_poly.pdbx_seq_one_letter_code
_entity_poly.pdbx_strand_id
1 'polypeptide(L)'
;MRNQKMIADKRPYSRLIALGTLALLLISCNPEEHTSVARQVAPTYETEVIKHPSWSVDVVCANTTWNIIREALRNTTARNVWKATRDAGIDVLIVDLPVSKYDDGALKSHLPTERFMPLSADSIQSIISDAKGQGVSFILNWNWAQLHPDDPWVKSCAECFTVTESQVTPNTGDALFNTTQQEALQWWIDSCGFSGYIAHQSGDQPLIVWEQVLESMGKSRKLLCFTDNMDPAVHSVAFHASRMEAFESLFARENLRVSKARAEEIIRNENERYLPTAFRSMELSGNPDSLDAAQLGPLRTAFAFTFKGVPIVDSLHWNVDTAGVASVAFAKWINAPLVRNLARYRHQNACLNNGLAGGDLQTVNTESLALVAYKRTKEDDAVITFINYSELPIRIEVSDPVKGEYLSIGKEQIIFSQHTNGTVVIPPYSFWIFEKQKPRFTP
;
A
#
# COMPACT_ATOMS: atom_id res chain seq x y z
N MET A 1 -12.39 -46.21 54.64
CA MET A 1 -12.80 -46.69 55.99
C MET A 1 -12.59 -45.56 56.99
N ARG A 2 -13.60 -45.29 57.82
CA ARG A 2 -13.72 -44.29 58.91
C ARG A 2 -13.87 -42.82 58.46
N ASN A 3 -15.06 -42.22 58.57
CA ASN A 3 -15.80 -41.73 59.78
C ASN A 3 -15.12 -40.48 60.36
N GLN A 4 -15.77 -39.35 60.70
CA GLN A 4 -17.12 -39.05 61.23
C GLN A 4 -17.35 -37.51 61.04
N LYS A 5 -18.54 -37.02 60.66
CA LYS A 5 -19.67 -36.54 61.54
C LYS A 5 -19.23 -35.49 62.58
N MET A 6 -19.96 -34.42 62.92
CA MET A 6 -21.30 -33.89 62.65
C MET A 6 -21.44 -32.57 63.45
N ILE A 7 -22.23 -31.60 62.96
CA ILE A 7 -23.35 -30.88 63.63
C ILE A 7 -23.03 -30.21 64.99
N ALA A 8 -23.27 -28.92 65.24
CA ALA A 8 -24.56 -28.23 65.37
C ALA A 8 -24.26 -26.74 65.69
N ASP A 9 -24.92 -25.72 65.12
CA ASP A 9 -26.29 -25.27 65.36
C ASP A 9 -26.34 -24.03 66.27
N LYS A 10 -26.89 -22.92 65.74
CA LYS A 10 -27.98 -22.09 66.30
C LYS A 10 -27.98 -20.66 65.75
N ARG A 11 -29.11 -20.34 65.09
CA ARG A 11 -29.59 -19.02 64.64
C ARG A 11 -30.26 -18.27 65.84
N PRO A 12 -31.17 -17.29 65.65
CA PRO A 12 -31.15 -15.97 64.96
C PRO A 12 -31.72 -14.82 65.84
N TYR A 13 -31.51 -13.55 65.48
CA TYR A 13 -32.40 -12.40 65.78
C TYR A 13 -32.08 -11.29 64.76
N SER A 14 -32.86 -11.04 63.70
CA SER A 14 -34.13 -10.28 63.59
C SER A 14 -34.05 -8.74 63.78
N ARG A 15 -34.13 -8.04 62.63
CA ARG A 15 -34.85 -6.78 62.32
C ARG A 15 -34.41 -5.43 62.94
N LEU A 16 -34.16 -4.43 62.06
CA LEU A 16 -34.68 -3.03 62.01
C LEU A 16 -33.67 -2.14 61.24
N ILE A 17 -33.97 -1.73 59.99
CA ILE A 17 -34.49 -0.41 59.54
C ILE A 17 -33.68 0.82 60.01
N ALA A 18 -33.01 1.49 59.06
CA ALA A 18 -32.97 2.97 58.81
C ALA A 18 -31.69 3.32 58.01
N LEU A 19 -31.76 3.73 56.73
CA LEU A 19 -31.92 5.10 56.21
C LEU A 19 -30.81 6.09 56.63
N GLY A 20 -29.99 6.52 55.66
CA GLY A 20 -29.39 7.86 55.66
C GLY A 20 -27.89 7.99 55.34
N THR A 21 -27.61 8.71 54.23
CA THR A 21 -26.43 9.60 53.95
C THR A 21 -25.04 8.95 53.85
N LEU A 22 -24.42 8.81 52.67
CA LEU A 22 -23.84 9.85 51.79
C LEU A 22 -22.73 10.67 52.49
N ALA A 23 -21.46 10.30 52.28
CA ALA A 23 -20.33 11.23 52.06
C ALA A 23 -19.00 10.48 51.80
N LEU A 24 -18.50 10.65 50.58
CA LEU A 24 -17.10 10.97 50.24
C LEU A 24 -15.97 10.14 50.88
N LEU A 25 -15.45 9.17 50.11
CA LEU A 25 -14.00 8.92 49.98
C LEU A 25 -13.74 8.35 48.57
N LEU A 26 -13.70 9.23 47.58
CA LEU A 26 -13.08 8.95 46.28
C LEU A 26 -11.74 9.70 46.24
N ILE A 27 -10.67 9.01 46.61
CA ILE A 27 -9.33 9.27 46.06
C ILE A 27 -8.98 7.98 45.32
N SER A 28 -9.50 7.85 44.10
CA SER A 28 -9.04 6.86 43.14
C SER A 28 -8.03 7.56 42.24
N CYS A 29 -6.86 6.95 42.11
CA CYS A 29 -5.85 7.28 41.14
C CYS A 29 -6.49 7.47 39.76
N ASN A 30 -6.17 8.59 39.11
CA ASN A 30 -6.52 8.87 37.74
C ASN A 30 -5.35 8.37 36.87
N PRO A 31 -5.43 7.20 36.21
CA PRO A 31 -4.56 6.97 35.07
C PRO A 31 -5.01 7.96 33.98
N GLU A 32 -4.07 8.70 33.39
CA GLU A 32 -4.33 9.45 32.17
C GLU A 32 -4.82 8.48 31.11
N GLU A 33 -6.15 8.42 30.93
CA GLU A 33 -6.74 7.90 29.72
C GLU A 33 -6.32 8.85 28.60
N HIS A 34 -5.33 8.43 27.82
CA HIS A 34 -5.27 8.80 26.42
C HIS A 34 -6.55 8.29 25.75
N THR A 35 -7.65 9.02 25.93
CA THR A 35 -8.82 8.90 25.08
C THR A 35 -8.35 9.26 23.68
N SER A 36 -8.01 8.23 22.90
CA SER A 36 -8.03 8.36 21.45
C SER A 36 -9.43 8.82 21.12
N VAL A 37 -9.55 10.08 20.72
CA VAL A 37 -10.76 10.59 20.09
C VAL A 37 -10.81 9.86 18.74
N ALA A 38 -11.30 8.62 18.76
CA ALA A 38 -11.79 7.92 17.60
C ALA A 38 -13.03 8.72 17.17
N ARG A 39 -12.75 9.80 16.46
CA ARG A 39 -13.72 10.62 15.77
C ARG A 39 -14.49 9.63 14.90
N GLN A 40 -15.79 9.47 15.15
CA GLN A 40 -16.70 8.83 14.21
C GLN A 40 -16.69 9.68 12.94
N VAL A 41 -15.76 9.38 12.05
CA VAL A 41 -15.61 10.08 10.78
C VAL A 41 -16.52 9.35 9.79
N ALA A 42 -17.78 9.77 9.71
CA ALA A 42 -18.51 9.64 8.46
C ALA A 42 -18.02 10.78 7.56
N PRO A 43 -17.32 10.44 6.46
CA PRO A 43 -17.82 10.90 5.18
C PRO A 43 -17.78 9.77 4.15
N THR A 44 -18.96 9.49 3.58
CA THR A 44 -19.16 8.76 2.32
C THR A 44 -18.77 9.60 1.10
N TYR A 45 -18.00 10.67 1.28
CA TYR A 45 -17.62 11.63 0.25
C TYR A 45 -16.10 11.86 0.29
N GLU A 46 -15.48 12.04 -0.89
CA GLU A 46 -14.17 12.69 -0.98
C GLU A 46 -14.27 13.99 -0.18
N THR A 47 -13.39 14.15 0.81
CA THR A 47 -13.28 15.45 1.46
C THR A 47 -12.84 16.46 0.40
N GLU A 48 -13.23 17.73 0.53
CA GLU A 48 -12.72 18.78 -0.37
C GLU A 48 -11.18 18.86 -0.38
N VAL A 49 -10.54 18.24 0.63
CA VAL A 49 -9.10 18.26 0.89
C VAL A 49 -8.32 17.29 0.01
N ILE A 50 -8.83 16.07 -0.26
CA ILE A 50 -8.14 15.09 -1.13
C ILE A 50 -9.09 14.55 -2.19
N LYS A 51 -8.91 15.04 -3.42
CA LYS A 51 -9.54 14.49 -4.62
C LYS A 51 -8.55 13.61 -5.36
N HIS A 52 -8.85 12.33 -5.47
CA HIS A 52 -7.96 11.41 -6.17
C HIS A 52 -7.86 11.80 -7.66
N PRO A 53 -6.64 11.85 -8.23
CA PRO A 53 -6.51 11.98 -9.66
C PRO A 53 -7.28 10.87 -10.36
N SER A 54 -8.09 11.20 -11.37
CA SER A 54 -8.87 10.20 -12.10
C SER A 54 -8.01 9.10 -12.75
N TRP A 55 -6.74 9.42 -13.05
CA TRP A 55 -5.76 8.47 -13.59
C TRP A 55 -5.14 7.54 -12.54
N SER A 56 -5.37 7.79 -11.24
CA SER A 56 -4.72 7.07 -10.14
C SER A 56 -5.51 5.87 -9.60
N VAL A 57 -6.75 5.67 -10.06
CA VAL A 57 -7.69 4.76 -9.41
C VAL A 57 -7.35 3.29 -9.62
N ASP A 58 -6.64 2.93 -10.69
CA ASP A 58 -6.31 1.56 -11.05
C ASP A 58 -4.81 1.33 -11.22
N VAL A 59 -4.00 2.31 -10.80
CA VAL A 59 -2.55 2.28 -11.01
C VAL A 59 -1.87 1.09 -10.36
N VAL A 60 -0.91 0.55 -11.09
CA VAL A 60 0.12 -0.36 -10.61
C VAL A 60 1.44 0.40 -10.62
N CYS A 61 2.10 0.45 -9.47
CA CYS A 61 3.36 1.15 -9.34
C CYS A 61 4.54 0.19 -9.34
N ALA A 62 5.73 0.70 -9.62
CA ALA A 62 6.95 -0.03 -9.35
C ALA A 62 8.11 0.88 -8.98
N ASN A 63 8.94 0.40 -8.05
CA ASN A 63 10.14 1.10 -7.60
C ASN A 63 11.24 1.02 -8.65
N THR A 64 11.99 2.09 -8.84
CA THR A 64 13.15 2.14 -9.74
C THR A 64 14.15 3.20 -9.25
N THR A 65 15.32 3.24 -9.89
CA THR A 65 16.40 4.15 -9.51
C THR A 65 16.50 5.32 -10.48
N TRP A 66 17.16 6.40 -10.05
CA TRP A 66 17.50 7.55 -10.89
C TRP A 66 18.20 7.20 -12.22
N ASN A 67 18.87 6.04 -12.29
CA ASN A 67 19.54 5.58 -13.50
C ASN A 67 18.60 5.49 -14.71
N ILE A 68 17.30 5.18 -14.52
CA ILE A 68 16.36 5.07 -15.64
C ILE A 68 16.21 6.40 -16.39
N ILE A 69 16.15 7.53 -15.67
CA ILE A 69 16.09 8.87 -16.24
C ILE A 69 17.43 9.21 -16.90
N ARG A 70 18.54 8.93 -16.21
CA ARG A 70 19.89 9.21 -16.74
C ARG A 70 20.17 8.48 -18.05
N GLU A 71 19.83 7.20 -18.16
CA GLU A 71 20.07 6.44 -19.38
C GLU A 71 19.10 6.82 -20.50
N ALA A 72 17.83 7.14 -20.18
CA ALA A 72 16.87 7.65 -21.17
C ALA A 72 17.29 9.02 -21.78
N LEU A 73 18.05 9.82 -21.03
CA LEU A 73 18.68 11.05 -21.53
C LEU A 73 19.85 10.77 -22.47
N ARG A 74 20.69 9.79 -22.15
CA ARG A 74 21.90 9.46 -22.91
C ARG A 74 21.61 8.69 -24.19
N ASN A 75 20.55 7.88 -24.20
CA ASN A 75 20.27 6.93 -25.28
C ASN A 75 18.77 6.90 -25.59
N THR A 76 18.39 7.32 -26.80
CA THR A 76 16.99 7.26 -27.26
C THR A 76 16.44 5.84 -27.29
N THR A 77 17.29 4.82 -27.46
CA THR A 77 16.89 3.41 -27.40
C THR A 77 16.47 3.00 -25.98
N ALA A 78 17.08 3.61 -24.94
CA ALA A 78 16.70 3.34 -23.56
C ALA A 78 15.26 3.80 -23.27
N ARG A 79 14.70 4.73 -24.06
CA ARG A 79 13.28 5.15 -23.97
C ARG A 79 12.31 4.05 -24.38
N ASN A 80 12.76 2.96 -25.01
CA ASN A 80 11.93 1.76 -25.20
C ASN A 80 11.48 1.13 -23.88
N VAL A 81 12.13 1.48 -22.75
CA VAL A 81 11.70 1.08 -21.42
C VAL A 81 10.25 1.49 -21.13
N TRP A 82 9.77 2.65 -21.61
CA TRP A 82 8.39 3.09 -21.37
C TRP A 82 7.38 2.10 -21.95
N LYS A 83 7.65 1.61 -23.17
CA LYS A 83 6.85 0.55 -23.77
C LYS A 83 6.90 -0.73 -22.93
N ALA A 84 8.08 -1.16 -22.49
CA ALA A 84 8.22 -2.37 -21.69
C ALA A 84 7.51 -2.26 -20.33
N THR A 85 7.58 -1.09 -19.68
CA THR A 85 6.86 -0.76 -18.43
C THR A 85 5.35 -0.84 -18.64
N ARG A 86 4.82 -0.24 -19.71
CA ARG A 86 3.40 -0.33 -20.04
C ARG A 86 2.96 -1.75 -20.42
N ASP A 87 3.74 -2.47 -21.23
CA ASP A 87 3.47 -3.86 -21.58
C ASP A 87 3.50 -4.78 -20.34
N ALA A 88 4.24 -4.38 -19.29
CA ALA A 88 4.23 -5.03 -17.99
C ALA A 88 2.96 -4.73 -17.17
N GLY A 89 2.15 -3.77 -17.59
CA GLY A 89 0.98 -3.27 -16.87
C GLY A 89 1.34 -2.31 -15.73
N ILE A 90 2.51 -1.68 -15.78
CA ILE A 90 2.94 -0.68 -14.79
C ILE A 90 2.62 0.71 -15.32
N ASP A 91 1.95 1.51 -14.51
CA ASP A 91 1.47 2.85 -14.85
C ASP A 91 2.36 3.94 -14.25
N VAL A 92 2.97 3.65 -13.10
CA VAL A 92 3.75 4.62 -12.32
C VAL A 92 5.11 4.05 -11.94
N LEU A 93 6.17 4.80 -12.24
CA LEU A 93 7.52 4.54 -11.75
C LEU A 93 7.81 5.44 -10.54
N ILE A 94 8.12 4.81 -9.41
CA ILE A 94 8.57 5.46 -8.19
C ILE A 94 10.09 5.55 -8.25
N VAL A 95 10.64 6.76 -8.35
CA VAL A 95 12.07 6.96 -8.59
C VAL A 95 12.77 7.45 -7.34
N ASP A 96 13.79 6.71 -6.92
CA ASP A 96 14.72 7.16 -5.89
C ASP A 96 15.43 8.44 -6.30
N LEU A 97 15.60 9.33 -5.31
CA LEU A 97 16.44 10.51 -5.45
C LEU A 97 17.84 10.14 -5.97
N PRO A 98 18.48 11.00 -6.78
CA PRO A 98 19.79 10.72 -7.35
C PRO A 98 20.79 10.29 -6.27
N VAL A 99 21.46 9.15 -6.43
CA VAL A 99 22.54 8.71 -5.52
C VAL A 99 23.90 8.97 -6.18
N SER A 100 24.88 9.49 -5.45
CA SER A 100 26.28 9.47 -5.89
C SER A 100 27.05 8.40 -5.12
N LYS A 101 28.04 7.81 -5.79
CA LYS A 101 28.98 6.88 -5.17
C LYS A 101 30.09 7.70 -4.52
N TYR A 102 30.31 7.48 -3.23
CA TYR A 102 31.42 8.06 -2.50
C TYR A 102 32.68 7.17 -2.59
N ASP A 103 33.84 7.74 -2.25
CA ASP A 103 35.15 7.05 -2.33
C ASP A 103 35.23 5.78 -1.46
N ASP A 104 34.34 5.63 -0.47
CA ASP A 104 34.21 4.45 0.40
C ASP A 104 33.38 3.31 -0.24
N GLY A 105 32.82 3.52 -1.43
CA GLY A 105 31.99 2.55 -2.14
C GLY A 105 30.52 2.55 -1.74
N ALA A 106 30.08 3.38 -0.77
CA ALA A 106 28.68 3.49 -0.39
C ALA A 106 27.87 4.30 -1.42
N LEU A 107 26.67 3.82 -1.75
CA LEU A 107 25.65 4.55 -2.53
C LEU A 107 24.74 5.30 -1.55
N LYS A 108 24.60 6.62 -1.68
CA LYS A 108 23.79 7.45 -0.75
C LYS A 108 23.00 8.52 -1.55
N SER A 109 21.77 8.80 -1.12
CA SER A 109 20.79 9.65 -1.84
C SER A 109 21.09 11.13 -1.71
N HIS A 110 20.80 11.88 -2.78
CA HIS A 110 20.95 13.33 -2.87
C HIS A 110 19.65 14.05 -3.14
N LEU A 111 19.46 15.13 -2.39
CA LEU A 111 18.50 16.16 -2.75
C LEU A 111 19.17 17.19 -3.67
N PRO A 112 18.46 17.70 -4.69
CA PRO A 112 19.09 18.48 -5.72
C PRO A 112 19.49 19.84 -5.16
N THR A 113 20.75 20.19 -5.36
CA THR A 113 21.13 21.57 -5.63
C THR A 113 21.61 21.59 -7.08
N GLU A 114 21.39 22.69 -7.81
CA GLU A 114 21.85 22.86 -9.21
C GLU A 114 23.33 22.49 -9.42
N ARG A 115 24.11 22.51 -8.33
CA ARG A 115 25.54 22.24 -8.33
C ARG A 115 25.92 20.75 -8.43
N PHE A 116 24.99 19.81 -8.19
CA PHE A 116 25.29 18.37 -8.15
C PHE A 116 24.43 17.51 -9.10
N MET A 117 23.44 18.10 -9.76
CA MET A 117 22.77 17.41 -10.87
C MET A 117 23.48 17.75 -12.18
N PRO A 118 24.10 16.77 -12.88
CA PRO A 118 24.65 17.01 -14.21
C PRO A 118 23.57 17.25 -15.28
N LEU A 119 22.30 17.42 -14.89
CA LEU A 119 21.11 17.47 -15.75
C LEU A 119 20.27 18.69 -15.39
N SER A 120 19.88 19.49 -16.39
CA SER A 120 18.96 20.61 -16.20
C SER A 120 17.53 20.12 -15.95
N ALA A 121 16.72 20.95 -15.28
CA ALA A 121 15.29 20.69 -15.09
C ALA A 121 14.57 20.38 -16.42
N ASP A 122 14.83 21.17 -17.46
CA ASP A 122 14.27 20.97 -18.81
C ASP A 122 14.57 19.59 -19.40
N SER A 123 15.78 19.08 -19.17
CA SER A 123 16.19 17.76 -19.64
C SER A 123 15.38 16.67 -18.94
N ILE A 124 15.25 16.77 -17.62
CA ILE A 124 14.47 15.84 -16.79
C ILE A 124 12.99 15.89 -17.21
N GLN A 125 12.43 17.10 -17.35
CA GLN A 125 11.06 17.33 -17.76
C GLN A 125 10.77 16.76 -19.15
N SER A 126 11.71 16.86 -20.09
CA SER A 126 11.57 16.26 -21.42
C SER A 126 11.42 14.73 -21.36
N ILE A 127 12.19 14.06 -20.50
CA ILE A 127 12.07 12.60 -20.31
C ILE A 127 10.77 12.21 -19.63
N ILE A 128 10.39 12.91 -18.57
CA ILE A 128 9.14 12.63 -17.86
C ILE A 128 7.95 12.88 -18.78
N SER A 129 8.00 13.92 -19.61
CA SER A 129 6.96 14.22 -20.60
C SER A 129 6.90 13.15 -21.71
N ASP A 130 8.04 12.66 -22.19
CA ASP A 130 8.11 11.56 -23.17
C ASP A 130 7.48 10.28 -22.61
N ALA A 131 7.84 9.89 -21.39
CA ALA A 131 7.26 8.71 -20.73
C ALA A 131 5.75 8.86 -20.50
N LYS A 132 5.32 10.05 -20.05
CA LYS A 132 3.90 10.38 -19.84
C LYS A 132 3.10 10.31 -21.13
N GLY A 133 3.67 10.79 -22.24
CA GLY A 133 3.09 10.64 -23.59
C GLY A 133 2.91 9.18 -24.02
N GLN A 134 3.65 8.26 -23.38
CA GLN A 134 3.55 6.81 -23.58
C GLN A 134 2.74 6.10 -22.48
N GLY A 135 2.08 6.85 -21.60
CA GLY A 135 1.21 6.31 -20.54
C GLY A 135 1.95 5.88 -19.28
N VAL A 136 3.20 6.29 -19.07
CA VAL A 136 3.97 6.01 -17.85
C VAL A 136 4.20 7.30 -17.08
N SER A 137 3.73 7.37 -15.84
CA SER A 137 3.94 8.51 -14.95
C SER A 137 5.12 8.28 -14.01
N PHE A 138 5.70 9.37 -13.54
CA PHE A 138 6.80 9.38 -12.57
C PHE A 138 6.33 10.00 -11.27
N ILE A 139 6.60 9.33 -10.15
CA ILE A 139 6.51 9.93 -8.81
C ILE A 139 7.84 9.81 -8.09
N LEU A 140 8.13 10.77 -7.23
CA LEU A 140 9.41 10.87 -6.54
C LEU A 140 9.37 10.04 -5.25
N ASN A 141 10.42 9.25 -4.98
CA ASN A 141 10.64 8.73 -3.64
C ASN A 141 11.29 9.83 -2.78
N TRP A 142 10.48 10.54 -1.98
CA TRP A 142 10.91 11.64 -1.12
C TRP A 142 11.38 11.09 0.24
N ASN A 143 12.68 10.84 0.34
CA ASN A 143 13.31 10.28 1.54
C ASN A 143 14.49 11.14 2.01
N TRP A 144 14.21 12.09 2.90
CA TRP A 144 15.20 12.96 3.53
C TRP A 144 15.94 12.31 4.71
N ALA A 145 15.52 11.12 5.14
CA ALA A 145 16.03 10.46 6.34
C ALA A 145 17.40 9.81 6.14
N GLN A 146 17.75 9.53 4.89
CA GLN A 146 18.92 8.74 4.52
C GLN A 146 20.01 9.58 3.83
N LEU A 147 20.10 10.86 4.18
CA LEU A 147 21.10 11.77 3.62
C LEU A 147 22.51 11.50 4.17
N HIS A 148 23.51 11.67 3.31
CA HIS A 148 24.91 11.68 3.74
C HIS A 148 25.26 13.01 4.42
N PRO A 149 26.16 13.03 5.41
CA PRO A 149 26.79 14.28 5.89
C PRO A 149 27.37 15.19 4.80
N ASP A 150 27.75 14.62 3.65
CA ASP A 150 28.34 15.34 2.53
C ASP A 150 27.32 15.81 1.50
N ASP A 151 26.04 15.53 1.75
CA ASP A 151 24.96 15.86 0.85
C ASP A 151 24.93 17.37 0.58
N PRO A 152 24.70 17.79 -0.67
CA PRO A 152 24.65 19.21 -1.00
C PRO A 152 23.58 19.97 -0.22
N TRP A 153 22.45 19.34 0.09
CA TRP A 153 21.39 19.95 0.88
C TRP A 153 21.79 20.11 2.34
N VAL A 154 22.49 19.12 2.90
CA VAL A 154 23.07 19.20 4.26
C VAL A 154 24.10 20.32 4.33
N LYS A 155 24.88 20.54 3.27
CA LYS A 155 25.85 21.64 3.20
C LYS A 155 25.21 23.01 2.97
N SER A 156 24.17 23.09 2.13
CA SER A 156 23.52 24.36 1.79
C SER A 156 22.53 24.84 2.85
N CYS A 157 21.97 23.92 3.64
CA CYS A 157 21.17 24.23 4.82
C CYS A 157 21.69 23.49 6.06
N ALA A 158 22.91 23.81 6.51
CA ALA A 158 23.48 23.15 7.70
C ALA A 158 22.60 23.32 8.95
N GLU A 159 21.87 24.44 9.06
CA GLU A 159 20.93 24.71 10.17
C GLU A 159 19.68 23.82 10.14
N CYS A 160 19.34 23.24 8.99
CA CYS A 160 18.24 22.29 8.84
C CYS A 160 18.55 20.90 9.45
N PHE A 161 19.81 20.62 9.80
CA PHE A 161 20.25 19.29 10.21
C PHE A 161 21.14 19.32 11.45
N THR A 162 21.06 18.26 12.23
CA THR A 162 22.10 17.87 13.17
C THR A 162 22.99 16.82 12.50
N VAL A 163 24.28 17.11 12.36
CA VAL A 163 25.23 16.24 11.64
C VAL A 163 26.28 15.70 12.60
N THR A 164 26.49 14.38 12.56
CA THR A 164 27.60 13.67 13.21
C THR A 164 28.52 13.05 12.15
N GLU A 165 29.61 12.39 12.55
CA GLU A 165 30.56 11.77 11.62
C GLU A 165 29.91 10.75 10.66
N SER A 166 28.84 10.07 11.08
CA SER A 166 28.20 9.00 10.29
C SER A 166 26.71 9.20 10.03
N GLN A 167 26.07 10.19 10.68
CA GLN A 167 24.62 10.35 10.65
C GLN A 167 24.21 11.80 10.43
N VAL A 168 23.20 11.99 9.60
CA VAL A 168 22.45 13.24 9.46
C VAL A 168 21.08 13.02 10.07
N THR A 169 20.67 13.91 10.96
CA THR A 169 19.35 13.93 11.56
C THR A 169 18.68 15.26 11.20
N PRO A 170 17.59 15.24 10.44
CA PRO A 170 16.85 16.46 10.14
C PRO A 170 16.22 17.06 11.39
N ASN A 171 16.23 18.39 11.48
CA ASN A 171 15.62 19.12 12.58
C ASN A 171 14.11 19.21 12.32
N THR A 172 13.40 18.09 12.50
CA THR A 172 11.96 18.02 12.23
C THR A 172 11.18 18.96 13.15
N GLY A 173 10.11 19.58 12.65
CA GLY A 173 9.39 20.64 13.35
C GLY A 173 10.02 22.04 13.28
N ASP A 174 11.26 22.18 12.78
CA ASP A 174 11.87 23.48 12.51
C ASP A 174 11.29 24.13 11.24
N ALA A 175 11.00 25.43 11.31
CA ALA A 175 10.38 26.17 10.20
C ALA A 175 11.29 26.29 8.96
N LEU A 176 12.60 26.40 9.15
CA LEU A 176 13.57 26.48 8.07
C LEU A 176 13.67 25.13 7.35
N PHE A 177 13.74 24.02 8.09
CA PHE A 177 13.70 22.68 7.49
C PHE A 177 12.41 22.48 6.67
N ASN A 178 11.26 22.82 7.26
CA ASN A 178 9.96 22.67 6.63
C ASN A 178 9.83 23.47 5.33
N THR A 179 10.24 24.74 5.34
CA THR A 179 10.21 25.59 4.15
C THR A 179 11.16 25.04 3.07
N THR A 180 12.37 24.64 3.45
CA THR A 180 13.37 24.17 2.49
C THR A 180 12.98 22.84 1.85
N GLN A 181 12.42 21.89 2.62
CA GLN A 181 11.95 20.63 2.05
C GLN A 181 10.77 20.84 1.09
N GLN A 182 9.88 21.79 1.40
CA GLN A 182 8.72 22.13 0.59
C GLN A 182 9.15 22.73 -0.75
N GLU A 183 10.07 23.69 -0.74
CA GLU A 183 10.62 24.29 -1.96
C GLU A 183 11.32 23.25 -2.84
N ALA A 184 12.12 22.37 -2.25
CA ALA A 184 12.82 21.33 -2.99
C ALA A 184 11.87 20.31 -3.63
N LEU A 185 10.82 19.89 -2.90
CA LEU A 185 9.79 19.00 -3.46
C LEU A 185 8.96 19.71 -4.55
N GLN A 186 8.63 20.99 -4.36
CA GLN A 186 7.93 21.81 -5.35
C GLN A 186 8.73 21.91 -6.65
N TRP A 187 10.05 22.11 -6.57
CA TRP A 187 10.91 22.16 -7.76
C TRP A 187 10.86 20.87 -8.58
N TRP A 188 10.89 19.70 -7.94
CA TRP A 188 10.76 18.42 -8.65
C TRP A 188 9.42 18.28 -9.37
N ILE A 189 8.34 18.73 -8.75
CA ILE A 189 7.01 18.63 -9.33
C ILE A 189 6.86 19.65 -10.47
N ASP A 190 7.33 20.88 -10.29
CA ASP A 190 7.07 22.01 -11.19
C ASP A 190 8.06 22.04 -12.35
N SER A 191 9.34 22.02 -12.00
CA SER A 191 10.43 22.20 -12.96
C SER A 191 10.76 20.88 -13.65
N CYS A 192 10.65 19.75 -12.96
CA CYS A 192 10.95 18.44 -13.54
C CYS A 192 9.70 17.66 -14.00
N GLY A 193 8.49 18.04 -13.58
CA GLY A 193 7.25 17.45 -14.09
C GLY A 193 6.80 16.15 -13.43
N PHE A 194 7.33 15.81 -12.24
CA PHE A 194 6.86 14.66 -11.47
C PHE A 194 5.38 14.77 -11.13
N SER A 195 4.65 13.65 -11.18
CA SER A 195 3.19 13.60 -10.98
C SER A 195 2.78 13.30 -9.53
N GLY A 196 3.72 13.38 -8.59
CA GLY A 196 3.49 13.05 -7.19
C GLY A 196 4.75 12.58 -6.47
N TYR A 197 4.59 12.05 -5.26
CA TYR A 197 5.69 11.58 -4.42
C TYR A 197 5.26 10.51 -3.41
N ILE A 198 6.24 9.78 -2.86
CA ILE A 198 6.12 8.98 -1.65
C ILE A 198 6.91 9.67 -0.54
N ALA A 199 6.24 10.13 0.51
CA ALA A 199 6.92 10.71 1.67
C ALA A 199 7.30 9.62 2.66
N HIS A 200 8.61 9.43 2.84
CA HIS A 200 9.16 8.62 3.93
C HIS A 200 9.32 9.43 5.21
N GLN A 201 9.25 8.74 6.35
CA GLN A 201 9.29 9.33 7.68
C GLN A 201 8.29 10.46 7.86
N SER A 202 7.17 10.35 7.18
CA SER A 202 6.16 11.40 7.16
C SER A 202 5.46 11.57 8.51
N GLY A 203 5.50 10.55 9.38
CA GLY A 203 5.05 10.61 10.76
C GLY A 203 5.96 11.41 11.70
N ASP A 204 7.20 11.70 11.30
CA ASP A 204 8.14 12.50 12.08
C ASP A 204 7.92 14.01 11.89
N GLN A 205 6.95 14.38 11.04
CA GLN A 205 6.50 15.75 10.82
C GLN A 205 5.03 15.91 11.20
N PRO A 206 4.64 17.06 11.80
CA PRO A 206 3.23 17.36 12.01
C PRO A 206 2.44 17.36 10.70
N LEU A 207 1.22 16.81 10.71
CA LEU A 207 0.37 16.72 9.51
C LEU A 207 0.12 18.06 8.80
N ILE A 208 0.09 19.17 9.57
CA ILE A 208 -0.08 20.53 9.03
C ILE A 208 1.04 20.91 8.05
N VAL A 209 2.26 20.38 8.23
CA VAL A 209 3.36 20.62 7.29
C VAL A 209 3.02 20.03 5.93
N TRP A 210 2.48 18.80 5.90
CA TRP A 210 2.09 18.14 4.65
C TRP A 210 0.87 18.79 3.99
N GLU A 211 -0.07 19.32 4.79
CA GLU A 211 -1.17 20.14 4.28
C GLU A 211 -0.63 21.38 3.55
N GLN A 212 0.28 22.12 4.17
CA GLN A 212 0.90 23.32 3.61
C GLN A 212 1.67 23.03 2.32
N VAL A 213 2.36 21.89 2.25
CA VAL A 213 3.04 21.41 1.05
C VAL A 213 2.05 21.22 -0.11
N LEU A 214 0.90 20.56 0.13
CA LEU A 214 -0.12 20.41 -0.91
C LEU A 214 -0.77 21.75 -1.28
N GLU A 215 -1.03 22.62 -0.30
CA GLU A 215 -1.61 23.93 -0.55
C GLU A 215 -0.71 24.80 -1.43
N SER A 216 0.61 24.80 -1.20
CA SER A 216 1.55 25.54 -2.06
C SER A 216 1.65 24.98 -3.47
N MET A 217 1.49 23.66 -3.62
CA MET A 217 1.45 23.02 -4.93
C MET A 217 0.18 23.35 -5.71
N GLY A 218 -0.85 23.86 -5.05
CA GLY A 218 -2.10 24.29 -5.66
C GLY A 218 -3.12 23.16 -5.79
N LYS A 219 -4.29 23.36 -5.19
CA LYS A 219 -5.40 22.38 -5.09
C LYS A 219 -5.92 21.86 -6.44
N SER A 220 -5.63 22.54 -7.55
CA SER A 220 -6.01 22.09 -8.90
C SER A 220 -5.08 21.02 -9.47
N ARG A 221 -3.93 20.76 -8.85
CA ARG A 221 -3.00 19.75 -9.35
C ARG A 221 -3.48 18.36 -9.00
N LYS A 222 -3.45 17.50 -10.00
CA LYS A 222 -3.81 16.08 -9.90
C LYS A 222 -2.58 15.25 -9.53
N LEU A 223 -2.02 15.50 -8.35
CA LEU A 223 -0.85 14.77 -7.82
C LEU A 223 -1.27 13.47 -7.15
N LEU A 224 -0.43 12.44 -7.24
CA LEU A 224 -0.60 11.20 -6.49
C LEU A 224 0.44 11.13 -5.36
N CYS A 225 -0.02 11.23 -4.11
CA CYS A 225 0.84 11.35 -2.93
C CYS A 225 0.69 10.14 -2.01
N PHE A 226 1.79 9.45 -1.73
CA PHE A 226 1.88 8.33 -0.81
C PHE A 226 2.61 8.71 0.47
N THR A 227 2.37 7.95 1.52
CA THR A 227 3.05 8.05 2.81
C THR A 227 3.37 6.67 3.37
N ASP A 228 4.47 6.57 4.12
CA ASP A 228 4.78 5.42 4.95
C ASP A 228 4.05 5.43 6.31
N ASN A 229 3.45 6.56 6.69
CA ASN A 229 2.65 6.73 7.88
C ASN A 229 1.29 6.02 7.71
N MET A 230 0.96 5.19 8.70
CA MET A 230 -0.23 4.33 8.71
C MET A 230 -1.36 4.91 9.55
N ASP A 231 -1.22 6.12 10.09
CA ASP A 231 -2.32 6.80 10.75
C ASP A 231 -3.42 7.11 9.72
N PRO A 232 -4.67 6.63 9.90
CA PRO A 232 -5.78 6.95 8.98
C PRO A 232 -6.00 8.45 8.78
N ALA A 233 -5.62 9.31 9.75
CA ALA A 233 -5.77 10.75 9.66
C ALA A 233 -5.02 11.37 8.46
N VAL A 234 -3.95 10.72 7.97
CA VAL A 234 -3.17 11.20 6.81
C VAL A 234 -4.04 11.37 5.54
N HIS A 235 -5.08 10.54 5.39
CA HIS A 235 -6.02 10.55 4.25
C HIS A 235 -7.03 11.68 4.30
N SER A 236 -7.13 12.37 5.44
CA SER A 236 -8.01 13.53 5.57
C SER A 236 -7.29 14.84 5.28
N VAL A 237 -5.96 14.80 5.10
CA VAL A 237 -5.11 16.00 5.12
C VAL A 237 -4.22 16.09 3.88
N ALA A 238 -3.34 15.10 3.66
CA ALA A 238 -2.26 15.28 2.68
C ALA A 238 -1.92 14.09 1.78
N PHE A 239 -2.47 12.90 2.04
CA PHE A 239 -2.04 11.70 1.32
C PHE A 239 -3.21 10.92 0.72
N HIS A 240 -3.02 10.48 -0.53
CA HIS A 240 -3.97 9.63 -1.24
C HIS A 240 -3.80 8.17 -0.84
N ALA A 241 -2.56 7.78 -0.57
CA ALA A 241 -2.17 6.40 -0.31
C ALA A 241 -1.25 6.30 0.90
N SER A 242 -1.38 5.22 1.67
CA SER A 242 -0.54 4.96 2.85
C SER A 242 -0.13 3.49 2.91
N ARG A 243 1.03 3.20 3.50
CA ARG A 243 1.55 1.82 3.62
C ARG A 243 0.61 0.90 4.38
N MET A 244 0.49 -0.34 3.92
CA MET A 244 -0.23 -1.41 4.60
C MET A 244 0.74 -2.41 5.23
N GLU A 245 1.26 -2.14 6.43
CA GLU A 245 2.14 -3.07 7.15
C GLU A 245 1.49 -4.44 7.39
N ALA A 246 0.17 -4.47 7.58
CA ALA A 246 -0.57 -5.70 7.75
C ALA A 246 -0.37 -6.69 6.58
N PHE A 247 -0.11 -6.20 5.37
CA PHE A 247 0.20 -7.00 4.20
C PHE A 247 1.49 -7.81 4.40
N GLU A 248 2.58 -7.18 4.88
CA GLU A 248 3.84 -7.87 5.17
C GLU A 248 3.63 -8.94 6.24
N SER A 249 2.92 -8.59 7.32
CA SER A 249 2.65 -9.54 8.41
C SER A 249 1.83 -10.75 7.95
N LEU A 250 0.89 -10.58 7.02
CA LEU A 250 0.00 -11.65 6.57
C LEU A 250 0.75 -12.79 5.89
N PHE A 251 1.84 -12.48 5.18
CA PHE A 251 2.62 -13.43 4.40
C PHE A 251 3.96 -13.79 5.06
N ALA A 252 4.16 -13.41 6.31
CA ALA A 252 5.28 -13.93 7.11
C ALA A 252 5.04 -15.43 7.42
N ARG A 253 6.12 -16.23 7.42
CA ARG A 253 6.04 -17.70 7.49
C ARG A 253 5.33 -18.22 8.73
N GLU A 254 5.60 -17.59 9.85
CA GLU A 254 5.01 -17.89 11.15
C GLU A 254 3.48 -17.75 11.13
N ASN A 255 2.93 -16.94 10.20
CA ASN A 255 1.51 -16.61 10.13
C ASN A 255 0.72 -17.48 9.15
N LEU A 256 1.38 -18.31 8.32
CA LEU A 256 0.69 -19.17 7.35
C LEU A 256 -0.32 -20.13 8.00
N ARG A 257 -0.06 -20.53 9.26
CA ARG A 257 -0.92 -21.46 10.03
C ARG A 257 -2.19 -20.83 10.62
N VAL A 258 -2.28 -19.50 10.73
CA VAL A 258 -3.42 -18.76 11.33
C VAL A 258 -4.04 -17.76 10.34
N SER A 259 -3.76 -17.96 9.06
CA SER A 259 -3.90 -16.98 7.98
C SER A 259 -5.34 -16.55 7.68
N LYS A 260 -6.36 -17.39 7.82
CA LYS A 260 -7.76 -16.96 7.60
C LYS A 260 -8.20 -15.92 8.62
N ALA A 261 -8.12 -16.23 9.91
CA ALA A 261 -8.57 -15.32 10.97
C ALA A 261 -7.80 -13.99 10.90
N ARG A 262 -6.50 -14.06 10.61
CA ARG A 262 -5.67 -12.87 10.40
C ARG A 262 -6.08 -12.08 9.16
N ALA A 263 -6.33 -12.73 8.02
CA ALA A 263 -6.78 -12.03 6.81
C ALA A 263 -8.18 -11.40 6.99
N GLU A 264 -9.11 -12.08 7.66
CA GLU A 264 -10.44 -11.54 7.99
C GLU A 264 -10.35 -10.36 8.97
N GLU A 265 -9.43 -10.42 9.94
CA GLU A 265 -9.11 -9.28 10.80
C GLU A 265 -8.57 -8.11 10.00
N ILE A 266 -7.64 -8.35 9.07
CA ILE A 266 -7.11 -7.31 8.19
C ILE A 266 -8.23 -6.68 7.36
N ILE A 267 -9.09 -7.49 6.73
CA ILE A 267 -10.23 -6.98 5.96
C ILE A 267 -11.14 -6.08 6.83
N ARG A 268 -11.49 -6.55 8.03
CA ARG A 268 -12.32 -5.80 8.96
C ARG A 268 -11.64 -4.49 9.39
N ASN A 269 -10.39 -4.55 9.85
CA ASN A 269 -9.63 -3.38 10.30
C ASN A 269 -9.48 -2.35 9.19
N GLU A 270 -9.21 -2.79 7.96
CA GLU A 270 -9.08 -1.90 6.81
C GLU A 270 -10.43 -1.25 6.45
N ASN A 271 -11.56 -1.93 6.64
CA ASN A 271 -12.90 -1.38 6.42
C ASN A 271 -13.36 -0.44 7.54
N GLU A 272 -12.95 -0.68 8.79
CA GLU A 272 -13.38 0.10 9.95
C GLU A 272 -12.48 1.32 10.21
N ARG A 273 -11.17 1.20 10.00
CA ARG A 273 -10.20 2.25 10.38
C ARG A 273 -9.96 3.30 9.29
N TYR A 274 -10.06 2.93 8.02
CA TYR A 274 -9.72 3.81 6.90
C TYR A 274 -10.96 4.25 6.14
N LEU A 275 -10.90 5.48 5.63
CA LEU A 275 -11.96 6.03 4.78
C LEU A 275 -12.13 5.18 3.51
N PRO A 276 -13.35 5.07 2.97
CA PRO A 276 -13.57 4.39 1.69
C PRO A 276 -12.78 4.98 0.52
N THR A 277 -12.33 6.23 0.62
CA THR A 277 -11.47 6.91 -0.35
C THR A 277 -10.00 6.51 -0.24
N ALA A 278 -9.53 6.10 0.95
CA ALA A 278 -8.12 5.88 1.24
C ALA A 278 -7.51 4.77 0.37
N PHE A 279 -6.38 5.05 -0.27
CA PHE A 279 -5.60 4.03 -0.96
C PHE A 279 -4.59 3.41 0.02
N ARG A 280 -4.31 2.12 -0.17
CA ARG A 280 -3.40 1.36 0.70
C ARG A 280 -2.32 0.72 -0.15
N SER A 281 -1.05 1.06 0.06
CA SER A 281 0.05 0.52 -0.75
C SER A 281 0.53 -0.81 -0.21
N MET A 282 0.77 -1.76 -1.13
CA MET A 282 1.25 -3.12 -0.83
C MET A 282 2.49 -3.41 -1.67
N GLU A 283 3.64 -3.55 -1.01
CA GLU A 283 4.93 -3.76 -1.67
C GLU A 283 5.19 -5.25 -1.93
N LEU A 284 5.38 -5.60 -3.19
CA LEU A 284 5.72 -6.94 -3.63
C LEU A 284 7.23 -7.02 -3.81
N SER A 285 7.94 -7.68 -2.90
CA SER A 285 9.39 -7.84 -3.00
C SER A 285 9.81 -8.53 -4.30
N GLY A 286 10.84 -7.98 -4.95
CA GLY A 286 11.43 -8.50 -6.18
C GLY A 286 12.54 -9.52 -5.96
N ASN A 287 12.95 -9.78 -4.71
CA ASN A 287 14.13 -10.60 -4.41
C ASN A 287 13.88 -12.08 -4.77
N PRO A 288 14.52 -12.62 -5.83
CA PRO A 288 14.33 -14.01 -6.26
C PRO A 288 14.86 -15.03 -5.25
N ASP A 289 15.80 -14.62 -4.40
CA ASP A 289 16.46 -15.47 -3.39
C ASP A 289 15.74 -15.46 -2.04
N SER A 290 14.67 -14.68 -1.90
CA SER A 290 13.79 -14.86 -0.74
C SER A 290 13.09 -16.21 -0.89
N LEU A 291 13.25 -17.07 0.10
CA LEU A 291 12.64 -18.41 0.11
C LEU A 291 11.09 -18.32 0.14
N ASP A 292 10.54 -17.10 0.24
CA ASP A 292 9.13 -16.71 0.10
C ASP A 292 8.69 -16.43 -1.36
N ALA A 293 9.60 -16.09 -2.27
CA ALA A 293 9.27 -15.61 -3.62
C ALA A 293 8.55 -16.63 -4.51
N ALA A 294 8.89 -17.92 -4.40
CA ALA A 294 8.31 -18.96 -5.25
C ALA A 294 6.95 -19.49 -4.74
N GLN A 295 6.81 -19.69 -3.42
CA GLN A 295 5.59 -20.25 -2.82
C GLN A 295 4.59 -19.15 -2.40
N LEU A 296 5.07 -18.09 -1.75
CA LEU A 296 4.21 -17.02 -1.23
C LEU A 296 4.09 -15.85 -2.21
N GLY A 297 5.07 -15.65 -3.09
CA GLY A 297 5.04 -14.61 -4.11
C GLY A 297 3.76 -14.62 -4.96
N PRO A 298 3.30 -15.77 -5.48
CA PRO A 298 2.03 -15.84 -6.20
C PRO A 298 0.82 -15.45 -5.33
N LEU A 299 0.77 -15.87 -4.06
CA LEU A 299 -0.32 -15.53 -3.13
C LEU A 299 -0.32 -14.03 -2.77
N ARG A 300 0.86 -13.48 -2.46
CA ARG A 300 1.09 -12.03 -2.21
C ARG A 300 0.62 -11.21 -3.41
N THR A 301 1.00 -11.64 -4.61
CA THR A 301 0.64 -10.96 -5.86
C THR A 301 -0.87 -11.02 -6.08
N ALA A 302 -1.51 -12.18 -5.95
CA ALA A 302 -2.96 -12.30 -6.07
C ALA A 302 -3.69 -11.40 -5.06
N PHE A 303 -3.21 -11.34 -3.82
CA PHE A 303 -3.77 -10.47 -2.80
C PHE A 303 -3.59 -8.99 -3.18
N ALA A 304 -2.38 -8.54 -3.46
CA ALA A 304 -2.09 -7.14 -3.74
C ALA A 304 -2.89 -6.57 -4.93
N PHE A 305 -3.17 -7.40 -5.94
CA PHE A 305 -3.91 -6.96 -7.13
C PHE A 305 -5.44 -7.03 -7.00
N THR A 306 -5.97 -7.88 -6.12
CA THR A 306 -7.43 -8.07 -5.97
C THR A 306 -8.01 -7.52 -4.68
N PHE A 307 -7.16 -7.20 -3.70
CA PHE A 307 -7.53 -6.45 -2.51
C PHE A 307 -7.79 -4.96 -2.82
N LYS A 308 -8.23 -4.18 -1.83
CA LYS A 308 -8.35 -2.72 -1.95
C LYS A 308 -6.99 -2.05 -1.71
N GLY A 309 -6.43 -1.41 -2.73
CA GLY A 309 -5.12 -0.76 -2.62
C GLY A 309 -4.28 -0.78 -3.89
N VAL A 310 -3.13 -0.12 -3.80
CA VAL A 310 -2.17 0.07 -4.87
C VAL A 310 -1.06 -0.98 -4.74
N PRO A 311 -0.96 -1.94 -5.68
CA PRO A 311 0.19 -2.83 -5.74
C PRO A 311 1.44 -2.04 -6.17
N ILE A 312 2.52 -2.19 -5.41
CA ILE A 312 3.84 -1.64 -5.73
C ILE A 312 4.78 -2.82 -5.98
N VAL A 313 5.23 -2.99 -7.22
CA VAL A 313 6.21 -4.01 -7.55
C VAL A 313 7.60 -3.47 -7.23
N ASP A 314 8.29 -4.13 -6.31
CA ASP A 314 9.69 -3.85 -6.07
C ASP A 314 10.49 -4.35 -7.28
N SER A 315 10.84 -3.42 -8.17
CA SER A 315 11.80 -3.71 -9.21
C SER A 315 13.18 -3.53 -8.58
N LEU A 316 13.62 -4.56 -7.84
CA LEU A 316 15.03 -4.74 -7.59
C LEU A 316 15.70 -4.91 -8.97
N HIS A 317 16.10 -3.75 -9.49
CA HIS A 317 16.94 -3.50 -10.65
C HIS A 317 16.25 -3.46 -12.02
N TRP A 318 15.41 -2.45 -12.30
CA TRP A 318 15.45 -1.75 -13.60
C TRP A 318 16.84 -1.09 -13.81
N ASN A 319 17.90 -1.90 -13.81
CA ASN A 319 19.19 -1.53 -14.34
C ASN A 319 19.06 -1.66 -15.84
N VAL A 320 18.91 -0.51 -16.50
CA VAL A 320 19.38 -0.38 -17.87
C VAL A 320 20.88 -0.71 -17.79
N ASP A 321 21.30 -1.83 -18.33
CA ASP A 321 22.74 -2.09 -18.46
C ASP A 321 23.34 -1.00 -19.37
N THR A 322 24.67 -0.90 -19.40
CA THR A 322 25.38 0.08 -20.25
C THR A 322 25.07 -0.06 -21.75
N ALA A 323 24.34 -1.10 -22.17
CA ALA A 323 23.89 -1.32 -23.55
C ALA A 323 22.45 -0.82 -23.81
N GLY A 324 21.76 -0.25 -22.82
CA GLY A 324 20.43 0.36 -23.04
C GLY A 324 19.26 -0.62 -22.95
N VAL A 325 19.45 -1.85 -22.46
CA VAL A 325 18.39 -2.87 -22.44
C VAL A 325 17.67 -2.90 -21.09
N ALA A 326 16.66 -2.05 -20.96
CA ALA A 326 15.86 -1.91 -19.75
C ALA A 326 14.85 -3.06 -19.49
N SER A 327 14.85 -4.14 -20.27
CA SER A 327 13.83 -5.20 -20.18
C SER A 327 14.28 -6.46 -19.42
N VAL A 328 15.56 -6.57 -19.10
CA VAL A 328 16.14 -7.87 -18.73
C VAL A 328 15.72 -8.32 -17.32
N ALA A 329 15.54 -7.41 -16.36
CA ALA A 329 15.26 -7.80 -14.98
C ALA A 329 13.79 -8.17 -14.72
N PHE A 330 12.82 -7.33 -15.15
CA PHE A 330 11.40 -7.65 -14.96
C PHE A 330 11.00 -8.92 -15.72
N ALA A 331 11.50 -9.13 -16.94
CA ALA A 331 11.23 -10.35 -17.70
C ALA A 331 11.77 -11.62 -17.02
N LYS A 332 12.81 -11.49 -16.16
CA LYS A 332 13.41 -12.60 -15.40
C LYS A 332 12.75 -12.85 -14.04
N TRP A 333 11.92 -11.93 -13.54
CA TRP A 333 11.24 -12.13 -12.27
C TRP A 333 10.15 -13.19 -12.40
N ILE A 334 10.14 -14.17 -11.48
CA ILE A 334 9.30 -15.37 -11.58
C ILE A 334 7.79 -15.05 -11.60
N ASN A 335 7.38 -13.95 -10.94
CA ASN A 335 5.98 -13.53 -10.89
C ASN A 335 5.61 -12.53 -12.00
N ALA A 336 6.52 -12.15 -12.91
CA ALA A 336 6.24 -11.17 -13.94
C ALA A 336 5.09 -11.54 -14.89
N PRO A 337 4.91 -12.81 -15.32
CA PRO A 337 3.73 -13.20 -16.08
C PRO A 337 2.44 -13.04 -15.29
N LEU A 338 2.46 -13.34 -13.99
CA LEU A 338 1.31 -13.20 -13.11
C LEU A 338 0.96 -11.71 -12.91
N VAL A 339 1.95 -10.86 -12.63
CA VAL A 339 1.76 -9.42 -12.52
C VAL A 339 1.20 -8.82 -13.79
N ARG A 340 1.73 -9.17 -14.97
CA ARG A 340 1.17 -8.71 -16.25
C ARG A 340 -0.30 -9.05 -16.41
N ASN A 341 -0.65 -10.30 -16.11
CA ASN A 341 -2.02 -10.77 -16.22
C ASN A 341 -2.96 -10.06 -15.24
N LEU A 342 -2.53 -9.89 -13.98
CA LEU A 342 -3.33 -9.25 -12.94
C LEU A 342 -3.41 -7.74 -13.08
N ALA A 343 -2.37 -7.07 -13.59
CA ALA A 343 -2.39 -5.65 -13.90
C ALA A 343 -3.43 -5.36 -15.00
N ARG A 344 -3.34 -6.06 -16.13
CA ARG A 344 -4.36 -5.98 -17.19
C ARG A 344 -5.76 -6.24 -16.65
N TYR A 345 -5.89 -7.26 -15.80
CA TYR A 345 -7.17 -7.62 -15.20
C TYR A 345 -7.72 -6.50 -14.31
N ARG A 346 -6.88 -5.92 -13.46
CA ARG A 346 -7.21 -4.76 -12.61
C ARG A 346 -7.72 -3.58 -13.45
N HIS A 347 -7.01 -3.20 -14.51
CA HIS A 347 -7.39 -2.11 -15.41
C HIS A 347 -8.72 -2.34 -16.14
N GLN A 348 -9.18 -3.59 -16.25
CA GLN A 348 -10.42 -3.97 -16.95
C GLN A 348 -11.64 -4.10 -16.02
N ASN A 349 -11.43 -4.11 -14.70
CA ASN A 349 -12.46 -4.43 -13.72
C ASN A 349 -12.58 -3.32 -12.68
N ALA A 350 -13.61 -2.49 -12.81
CA ALA A 350 -13.84 -1.35 -11.94
C ALA A 350 -13.95 -1.74 -10.46
N CYS A 351 -14.43 -2.96 -10.16
CA CYS A 351 -14.48 -3.42 -8.78
C CYS A 351 -13.09 -3.55 -8.12
N LEU A 352 -12.01 -3.68 -8.90
CA LEU A 352 -10.64 -3.75 -8.41
C LEU A 352 -9.97 -2.38 -8.25
N ASN A 353 -10.59 -1.30 -8.74
CA ASN A 353 -10.07 0.05 -8.56
C ASN A 353 -9.95 0.42 -7.07
N ASN A 354 -9.25 1.50 -6.81
CA ASN A 354 -8.98 2.06 -5.50
C ASN A 354 -10.03 3.10 -5.10
N GLY A 355 -10.13 3.31 -3.79
CA GLY A 355 -11.04 4.27 -3.19
C GLY A 355 -12.49 4.06 -3.64
N LEU A 356 -13.19 5.18 -3.85
CA LEU A 356 -14.60 5.18 -4.28
C LEU A 356 -14.82 4.72 -5.72
N ALA A 357 -13.78 4.72 -6.56
CA ALA A 357 -13.88 4.15 -7.91
C ALA A 357 -13.91 2.62 -7.87
N GLY A 358 -13.38 2.03 -6.80
CA GLY A 358 -13.38 0.60 -6.53
C GLY A 358 -14.71 0.04 -6.05
N GLY A 359 -14.73 -1.29 -5.94
CA GLY A 359 -15.82 -2.03 -5.31
C GLY A 359 -15.64 -2.18 -3.80
N ASP A 360 -16.73 -2.47 -3.11
CA ASP A 360 -16.71 -2.76 -1.67
C ASP A 360 -16.02 -4.10 -1.41
N LEU A 361 -15.22 -4.15 -0.35
CA LEU A 361 -14.49 -5.35 0.09
C LEU A 361 -15.27 -6.09 1.17
N GLN A 362 -15.61 -7.35 0.92
CA GLN A 362 -16.37 -8.20 1.84
C GLN A 362 -15.70 -9.56 2.01
N THR A 363 -15.68 -10.09 3.23
CA THR A 363 -15.27 -11.48 3.47
C THR A 363 -16.31 -12.44 2.89
N VAL A 364 -15.85 -13.58 2.38
CA VAL A 364 -16.69 -14.70 1.96
C VAL A 364 -16.45 -15.81 2.97
N ASN A 365 -17.52 -16.23 3.67
CA ASN A 365 -17.38 -17.26 4.67
C ASN A 365 -17.03 -18.62 4.02
N THR A 366 -16.09 -19.33 4.61
CA THR A 366 -15.60 -20.64 4.18
C THR A 366 -15.54 -21.58 5.39
N GLU A 367 -15.68 -22.88 5.20
CA GLU A 367 -15.56 -23.82 6.32
C GLU A 367 -14.09 -24.05 6.75
N SER A 368 -13.15 -23.89 5.81
CA SER A 368 -11.72 -24.11 6.09
C SER A 368 -11.06 -22.94 6.80
N LEU A 369 -10.31 -23.22 7.86
CA LEU A 369 -9.48 -22.24 8.59
C LEU A 369 -8.22 -21.82 7.84
N ALA A 370 -7.85 -22.51 6.76
CA ALA A 370 -6.65 -22.20 5.97
C ALA A 370 -6.97 -21.57 4.60
N LEU A 371 -8.25 -21.27 4.37
CA LEU A 371 -8.72 -20.62 3.14
C LEU A 371 -9.36 -19.27 3.47
N VAL A 372 -8.71 -18.19 3.07
CA VAL A 372 -9.39 -16.90 3.02
C VAL A 372 -10.13 -16.77 1.70
N ALA A 373 -11.33 -16.23 1.76
CA ALA A 373 -12.06 -15.80 0.59
C ALA A 373 -12.62 -14.39 0.82
N TYR A 374 -12.56 -13.56 -0.22
CA TYR A 374 -13.14 -12.22 -0.18
C TYR A 374 -13.63 -11.82 -1.56
N LYS A 375 -14.51 -10.82 -1.58
CA LYS A 375 -15.16 -10.31 -2.77
C LYS A 375 -14.99 -8.79 -2.85
N ARG A 376 -14.70 -8.30 -4.06
CA ARG A 376 -14.87 -6.90 -4.45
C ARG A 376 -16.11 -6.77 -5.32
N THR A 377 -17.04 -5.86 -5.01
CA THR A 377 -18.26 -5.67 -5.82
C THR A 377 -18.45 -4.19 -6.15
N LYS A 378 -18.65 -3.87 -7.43
CA LYS A 378 -19.01 -2.52 -7.89
C LYS A 378 -20.09 -2.64 -8.96
N GLU A 379 -21.29 -2.15 -8.65
CA GLU A 379 -22.44 -2.25 -9.56
C GLU A 379 -22.66 -3.72 -9.98
N ASP A 380 -22.64 -4.01 -11.28
CA ASP A 380 -22.78 -5.37 -11.81
C ASP A 380 -21.47 -6.17 -11.84
N ASP A 381 -20.32 -5.51 -11.64
CA ASP A 381 -18.98 -6.11 -11.63
C ASP A 381 -18.64 -6.71 -10.25
N ALA A 382 -18.05 -7.90 -10.25
CA ALA A 382 -17.58 -8.53 -9.02
C ALA A 382 -16.40 -9.47 -9.26
N VAL A 383 -15.45 -9.40 -8.34
CA VAL A 383 -14.30 -10.29 -8.27
C VAL A 383 -14.30 -11.03 -6.95
N ILE A 384 -14.14 -12.34 -7.00
CA ILE A 384 -13.98 -13.17 -5.80
C ILE A 384 -12.59 -13.81 -5.83
N THR A 385 -11.86 -13.62 -4.75
CA THR A 385 -10.52 -14.17 -4.58
C THR A 385 -10.55 -15.20 -3.47
N PHE A 386 -9.96 -16.37 -3.74
CA PHE A 386 -9.69 -17.42 -2.79
C PHE A 386 -8.18 -17.63 -2.68
N ILE A 387 -7.64 -17.69 -1.47
CA ILE A 387 -6.21 -17.95 -1.22
C ILE A 387 -6.08 -19.08 -0.21
N ASN A 388 -5.47 -20.18 -0.65
CA ASN A 388 -5.13 -21.33 0.18
C ASN A 388 -3.71 -21.19 0.73
N TYR A 389 -3.61 -21.07 2.05
CA TYR A 389 -2.33 -20.96 2.77
C TYR A 389 -1.80 -22.29 3.30
N SER A 390 -2.48 -23.40 3.02
CA SER A 390 -2.08 -24.73 3.50
C SER A 390 -1.29 -25.52 2.47
N GLU A 391 -0.62 -26.55 2.97
CA GLU A 391 0.07 -27.59 2.19
C GLU A 391 -0.88 -28.62 1.58
N LEU A 392 -2.18 -28.51 1.88
CA LEU A 392 -3.20 -29.46 1.44
C LEU A 392 -4.15 -28.79 0.44
N PRO A 393 -4.66 -29.53 -0.55
CA PRO A 393 -5.73 -29.02 -1.39
C PRO A 393 -6.98 -28.78 -0.54
N ILE A 394 -7.64 -27.64 -0.75
CA ILE A 394 -8.89 -27.30 -0.06
C ILE A 394 -10.04 -27.44 -1.04
N ARG A 395 -11.04 -28.22 -0.64
CA ARG A 395 -12.29 -28.37 -1.36
C ARG A 395 -13.27 -27.30 -0.86
N ILE A 396 -13.86 -26.54 -1.76
CA ILE A 396 -14.92 -25.58 -1.42
C ILE A 396 -16.23 -25.95 -2.10
N GLU A 397 -17.30 -25.84 -1.31
CA GLU A 397 -18.66 -25.81 -1.81
C GLU A 397 -19.07 -24.35 -1.97
N VAL A 398 -19.39 -23.97 -3.20
CA VAL A 398 -19.78 -22.60 -3.53
C VAL A 398 -21.20 -22.37 -3.01
N SER A 399 -21.33 -21.70 -1.87
CA SER A 399 -22.61 -21.37 -1.23
C SER A 399 -23.04 -19.90 -1.46
N ASP A 400 -24.12 -19.48 -0.80
CA ASP A 400 -24.92 -18.29 -1.11
C ASP A 400 -24.24 -16.91 -1.26
N PRO A 401 -23.04 -16.58 -0.71
CA PRO A 401 -22.40 -15.31 -1.05
C PRO A 401 -21.81 -15.24 -2.48
N VAL A 402 -21.72 -16.37 -3.18
CA VAL A 402 -21.06 -16.52 -4.49
C VAL A 402 -22.06 -16.83 -5.63
N LYS A 403 -23.36 -16.57 -5.42
CA LYS A 403 -24.39 -16.73 -6.46
C LYS A 403 -24.05 -15.89 -7.72
N GLY A 404 -24.06 -16.53 -8.88
CA GLY A 404 -23.76 -15.92 -10.18
C GLY A 404 -23.05 -16.90 -11.11
N GLU A 405 -22.82 -16.48 -12.35
CA GLU A 405 -21.87 -17.15 -13.25
C GLU A 405 -20.52 -16.46 -13.11
N TYR A 406 -19.47 -17.21 -12.82
CA TYR A 406 -18.13 -16.66 -12.68
C TYR A 406 -17.14 -17.35 -13.58
N LEU A 407 -16.09 -16.64 -14.01
CA LEU A 407 -15.01 -17.16 -14.83
C LEU A 407 -13.69 -17.06 -14.07
N SER A 408 -12.96 -18.16 -13.99
CA SER A 408 -11.61 -18.14 -13.43
C SER A 408 -10.64 -17.35 -14.30
N ILE A 409 -9.86 -16.47 -13.68
CA ILE A 409 -8.85 -15.67 -14.37
C ILE A 409 -7.51 -16.42 -14.39
N GLY A 410 -6.90 -16.49 -15.57
CA GLY A 410 -5.53 -17.03 -15.74
C GLY A 410 -5.40 -18.55 -15.76
N LYS A 411 -6.50 -19.31 -15.68
CA LYS A 411 -6.55 -20.77 -15.87
C LYS A 411 -7.73 -21.17 -16.76
N GLU A 412 -7.75 -22.42 -17.23
CA GLU A 412 -8.86 -23.01 -17.98
C GLU A 412 -10.21 -22.65 -17.32
N GLN A 413 -11.19 -22.27 -18.16
CA GLN A 413 -12.44 -21.66 -17.73
C GLN A 413 -13.22 -22.58 -16.79
N ILE A 414 -13.15 -22.34 -15.48
CA ILE A 414 -14.09 -22.95 -14.54
C ILE A 414 -15.25 -21.98 -14.35
N ILE A 415 -16.46 -22.44 -14.73
CA ILE A 415 -17.72 -21.74 -14.52
C ILE A 415 -18.47 -22.40 -13.38
N PHE A 416 -18.70 -21.64 -12.31
CA PHE A 416 -19.67 -22.00 -11.27
C PHE A 416 -20.96 -21.25 -11.53
N SER A 417 -22.10 -21.95 -11.54
CA SER A 417 -23.43 -21.35 -11.72
C SER A 417 -24.35 -21.78 -10.58
N GLN A 418 -25.45 -21.05 -10.38
CA GLN A 418 -26.45 -21.32 -9.33
C GLN A 418 -27.12 -22.71 -9.47
N HIS A 419 -26.87 -23.41 -10.57
CA HIS A 419 -27.45 -24.71 -10.91
C HIS A 419 -26.44 -25.85 -10.92
N THR A 420 -25.16 -25.56 -10.67
CA THR A 420 -24.15 -26.59 -10.44
C THR A 420 -23.77 -26.55 -8.97
N ASN A 421 -23.93 -27.68 -8.26
CA ASN A 421 -23.24 -27.94 -6.98
C ASN A 421 -21.74 -28.11 -7.28
N GLY A 422 -21.14 -27.05 -7.82
CA GLY A 422 -19.78 -27.08 -8.31
C GLY A 422 -18.85 -27.07 -7.13
N THR A 423 -18.10 -28.14 -7.01
CA THR A 423 -16.98 -28.19 -6.09
C THR A 423 -15.75 -27.60 -6.77
N VAL A 424 -15.11 -26.61 -6.14
CA VAL A 424 -13.79 -26.14 -6.55
C VAL A 424 -12.74 -26.80 -5.67
N VAL A 425 -11.64 -27.26 -6.27
CA VAL A 425 -10.46 -27.69 -5.52
C VAL A 425 -9.37 -26.65 -5.72
N ILE A 426 -8.94 -26.05 -4.61
CA ILE A 426 -7.87 -25.06 -4.58
C ILE A 426 -6.59 -25.78 -4.15
N PRO A 427 -5.59 -25.94 -5.04
CA PRO A 427 -4.33 -26.61 -4.70
C PRO A 427 -3.61 -25.99 -3.50
N PRO A 428 -2.67 -26.73 -2.86
CA PRO A 428 -1.77 -26.19 -1.85
C PRO A 428 -1.10 -24.89 -2.30
N TYR A 429 -0.94 -23.94 -1.38
CA TYR A 429 -0.26 -22.64 -1.61
C TYR A 429 -0.64 -21.96 -2.94
N SER A 430 -1.93 -21.97 -3.25
CA SER A 430 -2.43 -21.42 -4.51
C SER A 430 -3.65 -20.54 -4.30
N PHE A 431 -4.05 -19.86 -5.36
CA PHE A 431 -5.21 -19.00 -5.35
C PHE A 431 -6.10 -19.27 -6.57
N TRP A 432 -7.35 -18.83 -6.45
CA TRP A 432 -8.28 -18.70 -7.55
C TRP A 432 -8.89 -17.31 -7.50
N ILE A 433 -9.00 -16.67 -8.66
CA ILE A 433 -9.69 -15.39 -8.80
C ILE A 433 -10.78 -15.60 -9.85
N PHE A 434 -11.97 -15.15 -9.53
CA PHE A 434 -13.18 -15.36 -10.31
C PHE A 434 -13.84 -14.03 -10.64
N GLU A 435 -14.07 -13.77 -11.92
CA GLU A 435 -14.81 -12.62 -12.43
C GLU A 435 -16.29 -12.99 -12.63
N LYS A 436 -17.22 -12.16 -12.13
CA LYS A 436 -18.64 -12.33 -12.43
C LYS A 436 -18.91 -12.06 -13.91
N GLN A 437 -19.53 -13.01 -14.60
CA GLN A 437 -19.98 -12.82 -15.96
C GLN A 437 -21.07 -11.74 -16.00
N LYS A 438 -20.86 -10.75 -16.87
CA LYS A 438 -21.87 -9.73 -17.14
C LYS A 438 -23.03 -10.38 -17.92
N PRO A 439 -24.29 -10.00 -17.66
CA PRO A 439 -25.42 -10.50 -18.42
C PRO A 439 -25.16 -10.30 -19.91
N ARG A 440 -25.19 -11.38 -20.70
CA ARG A 440 -25.19 -11.25 -22.15
C ARG A 440 -26.55 -10.66 -22.54
N PHE A 441 -26.59 -9.35 -22.78
CA PHE A 441 -27.71 -8.77 -23.51
C PHE A 441 -27.74 -9.44 -24.87
N THR A 442 -28.70 -10.36 -25.04
CA THR A 442 -28.99 -10.93 -26.34
C THR A 442 -29.81 -9.86 -27.07
N PRO A 443 -29.35 -9.36 -28.23
CA PRO A 443 -30.03 -8.26 -28.94
C PRO A 443 -31.47 -8.59 -29.33
#